data_AF-A0AAF0ET55-F1
#
_entry.id   AF-A0AAF0ET55-F1
#
_cell.length_a   1.000
_cell.length_b   1.000
_cell.length_c   1.000
_cell.angle_alpha   90.00
_cell.angle_beta   90.00
_cell.angle_gamma   90.00
#
_symmetry.space_group_name_H-M   'P 1'
#
loop_
_entity.id
_entity.type
_entity.pdbx_description
1 polymer ?
#
loop_
_entity_poly.entity_id
_entity_poly.type
_entity_poly.pdbx_seq_one_letter_code
_entity_poly.pdbx_strand_id
1 'polypeptide(L)'
;MTQPAWSAGGRAYEQHEGNVIFLLGGRLQTSRDNPLILLFTLALVFGGPIVWVAFEAHYVWTAISPAPLIIFAYVTLNAWASLVRTSFCDPGIIPRYLEDGDKPSEKSIVLTRVDDGGVAGSLETTIALQWCTTCHIYRPPRASHCRACNNCVDTIDHHCVFLNACIGRRNYAAFVSMLVHLFICIIISVVCSALHLYHVAHPTTDAQRSGTGSGFVYALRHEPQCIVFFWVGSVFLIPVSCLLTYHVWLITQNRTTIEQIRLEASGRIYDMERKDADCAENYACLRMCVRFSAWVRQFLVAPTIVSSSDKGNNKRRRSPFQRPHASQNAQAALGRAVPDVFMSWRDAPP
;
A
#
# COMPACT_ATOMS: atom_id res chain seq x y z
N MET A 1 -12.36 -42.74 8.66
CA MET A 1 -11.18 -42.07 8.10
C MET A 1 -11.49 -41.66 6.67
N THR A 2 -11.97 -40.44 6.47
CA THR A 2 -12.09 -39.85 5.13
C THR A 2 -10.72 -39.29 4.78
N GLN A 3 -10.10 -39.79 3.72
CA GLN A 3 -8.85 -39.21 3.23
C GLN A 3 -9.08 -37.71 2.91
N PRO A 4 -8.11 -36.82 3.18
CA PRO A 4 -8.25 -35.44 2.78
C PRO A 4 -8.32 -35.36 1.24
N ALA A 5 -9.13 -34.44 0.73
CA ALA A 5 -9.51 -34.34 -0.69
C ALA A 5 -8.33 -34.22 -1.68
N TRP A 6 -7.13 -33.89 -1.18
CA TRP A 6 -5.89 -33.82 -1.97
C TRP A 6 -5.42 -35.15 -2.55
N SER A 7 -5.90 -36.28 -2.00
CA SER A 7 -5.56 -37.64 -2.45
C SER A 7 -6.21 -38.06 -3.78
N ALA A 8 -7.20 -37.31 -4.27
CA ALA A 8 -7.92 -37.60 -5.49
C ALA A 8 -7.41 -36.77 -6.69
N GLY A 9 -6.21 -37.07 -7.19
CA GLY A 9 -5.75 -36.80 -8.57
C GLY A 9 -6.15 -35.49 -9.29
N GLY A 10 -6.24 -34.35 -8.59
CA GLY A 10 -6.69 -33.06 -9.14
C GLY A 10 -5.66 -31.94 -8.94
N ARG A 11 -5.78 -30.83 -9.67
CA ARG A 11 -4.87 -29.69 -9.50
C ARG A 11 -5.24 -28.90 -8.25
N ALA A 12 -4.25 -28.38 -7.51
CA ALA A 12 -4.48 -27.69 -6.23
C ALA A 12 -5.51 -26.54 -6.28
N TYR A 13 -5.63 -25.83 -7.41
CA TYR A 13 -6.61 -24.75 -7.56
C TYR A 13 -8.06 -25.24 -7.73
N GLU A 14 -8.26 -26.50 -8.16
CA GLU A 14 -9.59 -27.10 -8.36
C GLU A 14 -10.20 -27.54 -7.03
N GLN A 15 -9.33 -27.85 -6.06
CA GLN A 15 -9.69 -28.30 -4.72
C GLN A 15 -9.65 -27.15 -3.69
N HIS A 16 -9.44 -25.90 -4.13
CA HIS A 16 -9.31 -24.76 -3.23
C HIS A 16 -10.67 -24.33 -2.66
N GLU A 17 -10.85 -24.51 -1.35
CA GLU A 17 -12.09 -24.20 -0.62
C GLU A 17 -12.31 -22.70 -0.36
N GLY A 18 -11.29 -21.88 -0.62
CA GLY A 18 -11.38 -20.44 -0.40
C GLY A 18 -12.26 -19.70 -1.40
N ASN A 19 -12.61 -18.46 -1.09
CA ASN A 19 -13.44 -17.61 -1.93
C ASN A 19 -12.58 -16.91 -3.01
N VAL A 20 -11.93 -17.72 -3.85
CA VAL A 20 -10.96 -17.30 -4.88
C VAL A 20 -11.40 -17.84 -6.24
N ILE A 21 -11.17 -17.05 -7.29
CA ILE A 21 -11.30 -17.42 -8.69
C ILE A 21 -9.91 -17.63 -9.23
N PHE A 22 -9.66 -18.79 -9.84
CA PHE A 22 -8.42 -19.08 -10.54
C PHE A 22 -8.61 -18.94 -12.04
N LEU A 23 -7.65 -18.29 -12.69
CA LEU A 23 -7.62 -18.08 -14.14
C LEU A 23 -6.35 -18.70 -14.72
N LEU A 24 -6.37 -18.98 -16.04
CA LEU A 24 -5.24 -19.54 -16.78
C LEU A 24 -4.67 -20.82 -16.15
N GLY A 25 -5.55 -21.74 -15.74
CA GLY A 25 -5.14 -23.02 -15.13
C GLY A 25 -4.43 -22.87 -13.78
N GLY A 26 -4.81 -21.88 -12.97
CA GLY A 26 -4.27 -21.65 -11.63
C GLY A 26 -3.09 -20.67 -11.57
N ARG A 27 -2.68 -20.07 -12.69
CA ARG A 27 -1.54 -19.14 -12.73
C ARG A 27 -1.88 -17.74 -12.22
N LEU A 28 -3.15 -17.37 -12.33
CA LEU A 28 -3.68 -16.10 -11.83
C LEU A 28 -4.80 -16.40 -10.86
N GLN A 29 -4.97 -15.54 -9.86
CA GLN A 29 -6.04 -15.65 -8.88
C GLN A 29 -6.61 -14.30 -8.50
N THR A 30 -7.91 -14.21 -8.28
CA THR A 30 -8.58 -13.00 -7.76
C THR A 30 -9.68 -13.41 -6.79
N SER A 31 -10.12 -12.51 -5.91
CA SER A 31 -11.22 -12.80 -4.99
C SER A 31 -12.55 -12.97 -5.73
N ARG A 32 -13.50 -13.72 -5.15
CA ARG A 32 -14.90 -13.77 -5.63
C ARG A 32 -15.75 -12.59 -5.11
N ASP A 33 -15.11 -11.58 -4.53
CA ASP A 33 -15.74 -10.32 -4.18
C ASP A 33 -16.12 -9.54 -5.46
N ASN A 34 -16.81 -8.40 -5.34
CA ASN A 34 -17.43 -7.71 -6.49
C ASN A 34 -16.40 -7.32 -7.58
N PRO A 35 -16.41 -7.98 -8.76
CA PRO A 35 -15.41 -7.75 -9.80
C PRO A 35 -15.56 -6.39 -10.50
N LEU A 36 -16.70 -5.71 -10.34
CA LEU A 36 -16.96 -4.42 -11.00
C LEU A 36 -15.97 -3.33 -10.56
N ILE A 37 -15.57 -3.33 -9.28
CA ILE A 37 -14.60 -2.35 -8.76
C ILE A 37 -13.21 -2.62 -9.34
N LEU A 38 -12.83 -3.89 -9.52
CA LEU A 38 -11.60 -4.25 -10.21
C LEU A 38 -11.64 -3.81 -11.68
N LEU A 39 -12.74 -4.10 -12.40
CA LEU A 39 -12.88 -3.67 -13.79
C LEU A 39 -12.81 -2.15 -13.94
N PHE A 40 -13.44 -1.40 -13.03
CA PHE A 40 -13.33 0.05 -12.98
C PHE A 40 -11.88 0.51 -12.74
N THR A 41 -11.19 -0.11 -11.79
CA THR A 41 -9.79 0.20 -11.49
C THR A 41 -8.88 -0.10 -12.68
N LEU A 42 -9.09 -1.24 -13.36
CA LEU A 42 -8.38 -1.61 -14.58
C LEU A 42 -8.64 -0.58 -15.70
N ALA A 43 -9.90 -0.22 -15.94
CA ALA A 43 -10.26 0.77 -16.95
C ALA A 43 -9.60 2.14 -16.67
N LEU A 44 -9.57 2.58 -15.41
CA LEU A 44 -8.93 3.84 -15.03
C LEU A 44 -7.41 3.78 -15.19
N VAL A 45 -6.75 2.74 -14.66
CA VAL A 45 -5.28 2.65 -14.62
C VAL A 45 -4.67 2.32 -15.98
N PHE A 46 -5.35 1.54 -16.82
CA PHE A 46 -4.92 1.30 -18.20
C PHE A 46 -5.38 2.41 -19.16
N GLY A 47 -6.66 2.79 -19.10
CA GLY A 47 -7.25 3.76 -20.02
C GLY A 47 -6.77 5.18 -19.80
N GLY A 48 -6.63 5.63 -18.54
CA GLY A 48 -6.21 7.00 -18.21
C GLY A 48 -4.89 7.42 -18.88
N PRO A 49 -3.79 6.67 -18.70
CA PRO A 49 -2.52 6.96 -19.37
C PRO A 49 -2.60 6.92 -20.90
N ILE A 50 -3.36 5.99 -21.49
CA ILE A 50 -3.52 5.88 -22.95
C ILE A 50 -4.23 7.12 -23.49
N VAL A 51 -5.33 7.51 -22.84
CA VAL A 51 -6.10 8.70 -23.23
C VAL A 51 -5.26 9.95 -23.05
N TRP A 52 -4.52 10.09 -21.95
CA TRP A 52 -3.62 11.22 -21.74
C TRP A 52 -2.55 11.31 -22.85
N VAL A 53 -1.88 10.22 -23.18
CA VAL A 53 -0.89 10.17 -24.28
C VAL A 53 -1.53 10.55 -25.61
N ALA A 54 -2.72 10.04 -25.93
CA ALA A 54 -3.39 10.32 -27.20
C ALA A 54 -3.64 11.81 -27.44
N PHE A 55 -3.89 12.58 -26.38
CA PHE A 55 -4.20 14.01 -26.47
C PHE A 55 -2.99 14.92 -26.20
N GLU A 56 -2.08 14.51 -25.31
CA GLU A 56 -1.00 15.39 -24.81
C GLU A 56 0.35 15.10 -25.46
N ALA A 57 0.56 13.91 -26.05
CA ALA A 57 1.87 13.52 -26.54
C ALA A 57 2.39 14.43 -27.66
N HIS A 58 1.52 14.90 -28.55
CA HIS A 58 1.96 15.80 -29.61
C HIS A 58 2.55 17.10 -29.04
N TYR A 59 1.82 17.74 -28.11
CA TYR A 59 2.27 18.95 -27.45
C TYR A 59 3.54 18.72 -26.64
N VAL A 60 3.57 17.68 -25.79
CA VAL A 60 4.73 17.42 -24.94
C VAL A 60 5.97 17.15 -25.79
N TRP A 61 5.84 16.42 -26.90
CA TRP A 61 6.96 16.12 -27.79
C TRP A 61 7.51 17.36 -28.50
N THR A 62 6.64 18.20 -29.04
CA THR A 62 7.05 19.31 -29.91
C THR A 62 7.38 20.59 -29.13
N ALA A 63 6.66 20.88 -28.04
CA ALA A 63 6.77 22.12 -27.30
C ALA A 63 7.61 22.00 -26.01
N ILE A 64 7.77 20.80 -25.45
CA ILE A 64 8.55 20.56 -24.22
C ILE A 64 9.81 19.74 -24.53
N SER A 65 9.65 18.43 -24.73
CA SER A 65 10.72 17.47 -25.00
C SER A 65 10.11 16.06 -25.17
N PRO A 66 10.77 15.15 -25.91
CA PRO A 66 10.43 13.72 -25.88
C PRO A 66 10.62 13.04 -24.51
N ALA A 67 11.49 13.58 -23.64
CA ALA A 67 11.91 12.89 -22.41
C ALA A 67 10.77 12.61 -21.41
N PRO A 68 9.85 13.55 -21.09
CA PRO A 68 8.70 13.27 -20.22
C PRO A 68 7.82 12.13 -20.72
N LEU A 69 7.61 11.99 -22.03
CA LEU A 69 6.80 10.91 -22.59
C LEU A 69 7.49 9.55 -22.48
N ILE A 70 8.81 9.49 -22.70
CA ILE A 70 9.60 8.26 -22.54
C ILE A 70 9.57 7.82 -21.07
N ILE A 71 9.78 8.75 -20.14
CA ILE A 71 9.71 8.46 -18.69
C ILE A 71 8.29 8.03 -18.33
N PHE A 72 7.26 8.76 -18.79
CA PHE A 72 5.85 8.43 -18.54
C PHE A 72 5.50 7.02 -19.03
N ALA A 73 5.92 6.64 -20.24
CA ALA A 73 5.70 5.30 -20.77
C ALA A 73 6.39 4.24 -19.90
N TYR A 74 7.65 4.46 -19.51
CA TYR A 74 8.37 3.54 -18.62
C TYR A 74 7.68 3.38 -17.26
N VAL A 75 7.30 4.48 -16.59
CA VAL A 75 6.65 4.38 -15.28
C VAL A 75 5.24 3.80 -15.38
N THR A 76 4.51 4.05 -16.48
CA THR A 76 3.20 3.46 -16.74
C THR A 76 3.28 1.95 -16.91
N LEU A 77 4.26 1.45 -17.67
CA LEU A 77 4.48 0.01 -17.83
C LEU A 77 4.80 -0.67 -16.49
N ASN A 78 5.61 -0.03 -15.64
CA ASN A 78 5.89 -0.52 -14.29
C ASN A 78 4.66 -0.50 -13.38
N ALA A 79 3.82 0.54 -13.48
CA ALA A 79 2.54 0.62 -12.76
C ALA A 79 1.61 -0.53 -13.17
N TRP A 80 1.46 -0.78 -14.47
CA TRP A 80 0.62 -1.87 -15.00
C TRP A 80 1.14 -3.25 -14.58
N ALA A 81 2.44 -3.51 -14.72
CA ALA A 81 3.04 -4.77 -14.29
C ALA A 81 2.86 -4.98 -12.77
N SER A 82 3.04 -3.93 -11.98
CA SER A 82 2.85 -3.96 -10.53
C SER A 82 1.38 -4.20 -10.15
N LEU A 83 0.44 -3.57 -10.85
CA LEU A 83 -1.00 -3.76 -10.65
C LEU A 83 -1.42 -5.20 -10.96
N VAL A 84 -0.98 -5.75 -12.09
CA VAL A 84 -1.27 -7.12 -12.49
C VAL A 84 -0.71 -8.09 -11.45
N ARG A 85 0.54 -7.89 -11.02
CA ARG A 85 1.15 -8.72 -9.97
C ARG A 85 0.40 -8.61 -8.64
N THR A 86 -0.04 -7.41 -8.27
CA THR A 86 -0.74 -7.22 -7.00
C THR A 86 -2.11 -7.88 -7.00
N SER A 87 -2.86 -7.72 -8.08
CA SER A 87 -4.26 -8.15 -8.19
C SER A 87 -4.38 -9.65 -8.46
N PHE A 88 -3.42 -10.23 -9.18
CA PHE A 88 -3.56 -11.59 -9.71
C PHE A 88 -2.59 -12.63 -9.14
N CYS A 89 -1.62 -12.24 -8.31
CA CYS A 89 -0.72 -13.20 -7.67
C CYS A 89 -1.22 -13.64 -6.29
N ASP A 90 -0.72 -14.79 -5.84
CA ASP A 90 -0.92 -15.26 -4.48
C ASP A 90 -0.36 -14.26 -3.45
N PRO A 91 -1.18 -13.71 -2.53
CA PRO A 91 -0.73 -12.80 -1.49
C PRO A 91 0.05 -13.51 -0.38
N GLY A 92 0.06 -14.84 -0.35
CA GLY A 92 0.60 -15.66 0.73
C GLY A 92 -0.49 -16.42 1.46
N ILE A 93 -1.40 -17.06 0.73
CA ILE A 93 -2.42 -17.94 1.32
C ILE A 93 -1.73 -19.11 2.02
N ILE A 94 -2.13 -19.36 3.26
CA ILE A 94 -1.65 -20.49 4.07
C ILE A 94 -2.55 -21.70 3.80
N PRO A 95 -2.00 -22.89 3.48
CA PRO A 95 -2.78 -24.11 3.30
C PRO A 95 -3.66 -24.43 4.52
N ARG A 96 -4.81 -25.05 4.25
CA ARG A 96 -5.80 -25.45 5.26
C ARG A 96 -5.43 -26.81 5.87
N TYR A 97 -5.96 -27.10 7.05
CA TYR A 97 -5.84 -28.42 7.69
C TYR A 97 -4.39 -28.87 7.92
N LEU A 98 -3.52 -27.93 8.30
CA LEU A 98 -2.14 -28.27 8.70
C LEU A 98 -2.07 -28.98 10.07
N GLU A 99 -3.20 -29.02 10.79
CA GLU A 99 -3.30 -29.54 12.14
C GLU A 99 -4.46 -30.54 12.20
N ASP A 100 -4.20 -31.72 12.75
CA ASP A 100 -5.19 -32.78 12.89
C ASP A 100 -6.12 -32.51 14.08
N GLY A 101 -7.44 -32.63 13.88
CA GLY A 101 -8.46 -32.67 14.94
C GLY A 101 -9.23 -31.36 15.22
N ASP A 102 -10.28 -31.46 16.04
CA ASP A 102 -11.14 -30.35 16.45
C ASP A 102 -10.49 -29.53 17.58
N LYS A 103 -9.71 -28.51 17.18
CA LYS A 103 -9.01 -27.52 18.02
C LYS A 103 -7.90 -28.13 18.92
N PRO A 104 -6.64 -28.09 18.48
CA PRO A 104 -5.52 -28.61 19.26
C PRO A 104 -5.27 -27.84 20.57
N SER A 105 -4.38 -28.34 21.42
CA SER A 105 -3.91 -27.64 22.63
C SER A 105 -3.36 -26.24 22.32
N GLU A 106 -3.45 -25.32 23.28
CA GLU A 106 -2.96 -23.94 23.13
C GLU A 106 -1.48 -23.93 22.69
N LYS A 107 -1.21 -23.35 21.51
CA LYS A 107 0.16 -23.21 20.99
C LYS A 107 0.65 -21.79 21.21
N SER A 108 1.89 -21.65 21.65
CA SER A 108 2.57 -20.37 21.74
C SER A 108 3.97 -20.47 21.14
N ILE A 109 4.49 -19.34 20.69
CA ILE A 109 5.86 -19.24 20.19
C ILE A 109 6.61 -18.18 20.98
N VAL A 110 7.90 -18.38 21.17
CA VAL A 110 8.79 -17.39 21.81
C VAL A 110 9.46 -16.58 20.70
N LEU A 111 9.31 -15.26 20.75
CA LEU A 111 10.00 -14.33 19.86
C LEU A 111 11.06 -13.54 20.64
N THR A 112 12.28 -13.51 20.12
CA THR A 112 13.36 -12.68 20.64
C THR A 112 13.16 -11.22 20.21
N ARG A 113 13.18 -10.29 21.17
CA ARG A 113 13.13 -8.85 20.90
C ARG A 113 14.50 -8.20 21.08
N VAL A 114 14.72 -7.13 20.33
CA VAL A 114 15.83 -6.18 20.54
C VAL A 114 15.26 -4.99 21.31
N ASP A 115 15.88 -4.62 22.42
CA ASP A 115 15.48 -3.52 23.29
C ASP A 115 15.97 -2.15 22.77
N ASP A 116 15.29 -1.10 23.21
CA ASP A 116 15.47 0.29 22.73
C ASP A 116 16.82 0.93 23.13
N GLY A 117 17.65 0.22 23.89
CA GLY A 117 18.94 0.69 24.43
C GLY A 117 20.18 0.11 23.75
N GLY A 118 20.03 -0.80 22.77
CA GLY A 118 21.17 -1.43 22.10
C GLY A 118 22.05 -2.31 23.01
N VAL A 119 21.65 -2.53 24.27
CA VAL A 119 22.31 -3.47 25.16
C VAL A 119 21.67 -4.82 24.90
N ALA A 120 22.40 -5.72 24.25
CA ALA A 120 21.96 -7.07 23.92
C ALA A 120 21.49 -7.86 25.16
N GLY A 121 20.26 -7.63 25.59
CA GLY A 121 19.48 -8.46 26.47
C GLY A 121 18.28 -8.92 25.66
N SER A 122 18.35 -10.12 25.10
CA SER A 122 17.29 -10.78 24.35
C SER A 122 16.03 -10.90 25.21
N LEU A 123 15.14 -9.90 25.17
CA LEU A 123 13.87 -9.99 25.87
C LEU A 123 13.00 -10.97 25.09
N GLU A 124 12.83 -12.16 25.61
CA GLU A 124 11.92 -13.14 25.04
C GLU A 124 10.47 -12.70 25.27
N THR A 125 9.63 -12.91 24.27
CA THR A 125 8.20 -12.73 24.44
C THR A 125 7.44 -13.87 23.81
N THR A 126 6.70 -14.55 24.66
CA THR A 126 5.76 -15.58 24.29
C THR A 126 4.51 -14.95 23.69
N ILE A 127 4.17 -15.36 22.46
CA ILE A 127 2.94 -14.98 21.77
C ILE A 127 2.07 -16.22 21.62
N ALA A 128 0.85 -16.17 22.18
CA ALA A 128 -0.16 -17.19 21.97
C ALA A 128 -0.67 -17.15 20.53
N LEU A 129 -0.53 -18.26 19.81
CA LEU A 129 -1.02 -18.40 18.44
C LEU A 129 -2.54 -18.54 18.46
N GLN A 130 -3.19 -17.86 17.52
CA GLN A 130 -4.64 -17.83 17.46
C GLN A 130 -5.15 -18.87 16.46
N TRP A 131 -5.92 -19.85 16.94
CA TRP A 131 -6.60 -20.83 16.09
C TRP A 131 -7.56 -20.15 15.11
N CYS A 132 -7.60 -20.64 13.87
CA CYS A 132 -8.61 -20.30 12.88
C CYS A 132 -9.51 -21.51 12.66
N THR A 133 -10.76 -21.41 13.10
CA THR A 133 -11.76 -22.48 12.97
C THR A 133 -12.15 -22.75 11.51
N THR A 134 -12.05 -21.76 10.63
CA THR A 134 -12.44 -21.92 9.22
C THR A 134 -11.37 -22.63 8.38
N CYS A 135 -10.09 -22.39 8.67
CA CYS A 135 -8.97 -22.98 7.91
C CYS A 135 -8.32 -24.15 8.64
N HIS A 136 -8.69 -24.43 9.88
CA HIS A 136 -8.07 -25.44 10.75
C HIS A 136 -6.54 -25.29 10.85
N ILE A 137 -6.10 -24.08 11.22
CA ILE A 137 -4.67 -23.77 11.44
C ILE A 137 -4.46 -22.91 12.67
N TYR A 138 -3.29 -23.04 13.30
CA TYR A 138 -2.73 -21.96 14.11
C TYR A 138 -2.19 -20.86 13.22
N ARG A 139 -2.76 -19.66 13.32
CA ARG A 139 -2.29 -18.52 12.53
C ARG A 139 -0.87 -18.18 12.94
N PRO A 140 0.09 -18.17 12.00
CA PRO A 140 1.42 -17.64 12.25
C PRO A 140 1.33 -16.19 12.74
N PRO A 141 2.38 -15.66 13.40
CA PRO A 141 2.39 -14.26 13.77
C PRO A 141 2.14 -13.37 12.56
N ARG A 142 1.38 -12.29 12.76
CA ARG A 142 0.98 -11.34 11.71
C ARG A 142 0.02 -11.88 10.65
N ALA A 143 -0.20 -13.19 10.57
CA ALA A 143 -1.22 -13.77 9.70
C ALA A 143 -2.63 -13.49 10.23
N SER A 144 -3.61 -13.32 9.34
CA SER A 144 -5.02 -13.20 9.73
C SER A 144 -5.94 -13.78 8.66
N HIS A 145 -7.12 -14.22 9.10
CA HIS A 145 -8.15 -14.73 8.21
C HIS A 145 -8.88 -13.57 7.55
N CYS A 146 -8.83 -13.49 6.22
CA CYS A 146 -9.66 -12.59 5.45
C CYS A 146 -11.00 -13.28 5.16
N ARG A 147 -12.09 -12.69 5.67
CA ARG A 147 -13.44 -13.21 5.44
C ARG A 147 -13.86 -13.12 3.97
N ALA A 148 -13.50 -12.04 3.28
CA ALA A 148 -13.86 -11.82 1.87
C ALA A 148 -13.24 -12.89 0.96
N CYS A 149 -11.95 -13.20 1.16
CA CYS A 149 -11.26 -14.26 0.42
C CYS A 149 -11.47 -15.66 1.00
N ASN A 150 -12.10 -15.79 2.18
CA ASN A 150 -12.18 -17.03 2.96
C ASN A 150 -10.83 -17.77 3.02
N ASN A 151 -9.77 -17.09 3.45
CA ASN A 151 -8.42 -17.66 3.55
C ASN A 151 -7.61 -16.97 4.65
N CYS A 152 -6.73 -17.73 5.30
CA CYS A 152 -5.66 -17.15 6.11
C CYS A 152 -4.53 -16.71 5.21
N VAL A 153 -4.13 -15.44 5.34
CA VAL A 153 -3.05 -14.85 4.55
C VAL A 153 -1.92 -14.45 5.49
N ASP A 154 -0.71 -14.86 5.13
CA ASP A 154 0.52 -14.56 5.85
C ASP A 154 0.87 -13.07 5.77
N THR A 155 1.17 -12.46 6.92
CA THR A 155 1.50 -11.04 7.07
C THR A 155 0.52 -10.16 6.28
N ILE A 156 -0.77 -10.41 6.46
CA ILE A 156 -1.82 -9.69 5.75
C ILE A 156 -1.84 -8.22 6.17
N ASP A 157 -1.89 -7.36 5.16
CA ASP A 157 -2.03 -5.94 5.33
C ASP A 157 -3.50 -5.52 5.32
N HIS A 158 -4.20 -5.81 4.22
CA HIS A 158 -5.63 -5.57 4.08
C HIS A 158 -6.21 -6.37 2.92
N HIS A 159 -7.54 -6.40 2.81
CA HIS A 159 -8.22 -6.81 1.58
C HIS A 159 -8.52 -5.57 0.75
N CYS A 160 -7.96 -5.46 -0.45
CA CYS A 160 -8.14 -4.32 -1.32
C CYS A 160 -9.30 -4.58 -2.28
N VAL A 161 -10.41 -3.88 -2.09
CA VAL A 161 -11.59 -3.99 -2.98
C VAL A 161 -11.29 -3.51 -4.40
N PHE A 162 -10.40 -2.53 -4.56
CA PHE A 162 -10.00 -1.99 -5.87
C PHE A 162 -9.18 -2.98 -6.71
N LEU A 163 -8.39 -3.83 -6.03
CA LEU A 163 -7.58 -4.85 -6.69
C LEU A 163 -8.22 -6.25 -6.60
N ASN A 164 -9.38 -6.33 -5.95
CA ASN A 164 -10.13 -7.55 -5.68
C ASN A 164 -9.22 -8.69 -5.17
N ALA A 165 -8.31 -8.35 -4.26
CA ALA A 165 -7.30 -9.26 -3.75
C ALA A 165 -6.87 -8.86 -2.34
N CYS A 166 -6.45 -9.85 -1.56
CA CYS A 166 -5.70 -9.56 -0.33
C CYS A 166 -4.32 -9.00 -0.68
N ILE A 167 -3.87 -8.04 0.11
CA ILE A 167 -2.50 -7.56 0.13
C ILE A 167 -1.82 -8.22 1.33
N GLY A 168 -0.81 -9.01 1.06
CA GLY A 168 -0.07 -9.77 2.07
C GLY A 168 1.40 -9.91 1.68
N ARG A 169 2.12 -10.79 2.38
CA ARG A 169 3.58 -10.90 2.28
C ARG A 169 4.11 -10.99 0.85
N ARG A 170 3.45 -11.76 -0.03
CA ARG A 170 3.99 -12.11 -1.37
C ARG A 170 3.71 -11.05 -2.44
N ASN A 171 2.74 -10.16 -2.23
CA ASN A 171 2.38 -9.11 -3.17
C ASN A 171 2.48 -7.67 -2.61
N TYR A 172 2.82 -7.48 -1.33
CA TYR A 172 2.96 -6.15 -0.70
C TYR A 172 3.97 -5.24 -1.42
N ALA A 173 5.15 -5.76 -1.80
CA ALA A 173 6.14 -4.97 -2.54
C ALA A 173 5.63 -4.52 -3.92
N ALA A 174 4.82 -5.35 -4.58
CA ALA A 174 4.18 -4.99 -5.85
C ALA A 174 3.10 -3.92 -5.65
N PHE A 175 2.33 -4.01 -4.57
CA PHE A 175 1.34 -2.99 -4.20
C PHE A 175 2.00 -1.62 -3.97
N VAL A 176 3.08 -1.58 -3.18
CA VAL A 176 3.83 -0.34 -2.91
C VAL A 176 4.47 0.19 -4.20
N SER A 177 5.06 -0.68 -5.02
CA SER A 177 5.60 -0.32 -6.34
C SER A 177 4.51 0.31 -7.22
N MET A 178 3.31 -0.28 -7.27
CA MET A 178 2.18 0.26 -8.02
C MET A 178 1.84 1.68 -7.57
N LEU A 179 1.76 1.94 -6.25
CA LEU A 179 1.46 3.27 -5.72
C LEU A 179 2.53 4.32 -6.08
N VAL A 180 3.82 3.96 -5.99
CA VAL A 180 4.92 4.85 -6.35
C VAL A 180 4.87 5.22 -7.83
N HIS A 181 4.73 4.23 -8.71
CA HIS A 181 4.68 4.50 -10.15
C HIS A 181 3.41 5.27 -10.55
N LEU A 182 2.26 4.97 -9.95
CA LEU A 182 1.02 5.72 -10.18
C LEU A 182 1.15 7.17 -9.73
N PHE A 183 1.75 7.43 -8.56
CA PHE A 183 2.04 8.78 -8.08
C PHE A 183 2.90 9.56 -9.08
N ILE A 184 3.99 8.96 -9.58
CA ILE A 184 4.86 9.60 -10.57
C ILE A 184 4.12 9.85 -11.90
N CYS A 185 3.31 8.90 -12.37
CA CYS A 185 2.49 9.07 -13.59
C CYS A 185 1.55 10.28 -13.45
N ILE A 186 0.84 10.38 -12.32
CA ILE A 186 -0.10 11.48 -12.06
C ILE A 186 0.65 12.82 -12.00
N ILE A 187 1.81 12.88 -11.34
CA ILE A 187 2.62 14.11 -11.29
C ILE A 187 3.05 14.55 -12.69
N ILE A 188 3.58 13.65 -13.51
CA ILE A 188 4.00 13.98 -14.88
C ILE A 188 2.80 14.48 -15.69
N SER A 189 1.66 13.80 -15.60
CA SER A 189 0.42 14.16 -16.29
C SER A 189 -0.07 15.55 -15.88
N VAL A 190 -0.17 15.83 -14.58
CA VAL A 190 -0.62 17.14 -14.04
C VAL A 190 0.33 18.25 -14.46
N VAL A 191 1.65 18.05 -14.33
CA VAL A 191 2.64 19.08 -14.68
C VAL A 191 2.62 19.37 -16.18
N CYS A 192 2.62 18.34 -17.03
CA CYS A 192 2.60 18.53 -18.48
C CYS A 192 1.30 19.19 -18.96
N SER A 193 0.14 18.78 -18.43
CA SER A 193 -1.14 19.41 -18.76
C SER A 193 -1.25 20.84 -18.23
N ALA A 194 -0.65 21.15 -17.07
CA ALA A 194 -0.55 22.54 -16.58
C ALA A 194 0.34 23.41 -17.48
N LEU A 195 1.47 22.88 -17.95
CA LEU A 195 2.33 23.58 -18.90
C LEU A 195 1.63 23.80 -20.24
N HIS A 196 0.88 22.80 -20.73
CA HIS A 196 0.08 22.93 -21.94
C HIS A 196 -0.94 24.06 -21.82
N LEU A 197 -1.72 24.05 -20.73
CA LEU A 197 -2.67 25.11 -20.43
C LEU A 197 -1.99 26.49 -20.38
N TYR A 198 -0.83 26.58 -19.74
CA TYR A 198 -0.08 27.83 -19.62
C TYR A 198 0.37 28.37 -20.99
N HIS A 199 0.95 27.52 -21.85
CA HIS A 199 1.43 27.93 -23.17
C HIS A 199 0.28 28.33 -24.11
N VAL A 200 -0.88 27.67 -24.03
CA VAL A 200 -2.06 28.05 -24.81
C VAL A 200 -2.66 29.37 -24.29
N ALA A 201 -2.66 29.60 -22.98
CA ALA A 201 -3.15 30.84 -22.39
C ALA A 201 -2.22 32.04 -22.64
N HIS A 202 -0.91 31.82 -22.75
CA HIS A 202 0.10 32.86 -22.89
C HIS A 202 0.97 32.66 -24.15
N PRO A 203 0.44 32.99 -25.34
CA PRO A 203 1.18 32.89 -26.58
C PRO A 203 2.44 33.79 -26.56
N THR A 204 3.60 33.20 -26.83
CA THR A 204 4.91 33.87 -26.75
C THR A 204 5.39 34.40 -28.10
N THR A 205 4.82 33.94 -29.21
CA THR A 205 5.22 34.36 -30.57
C THR A 205 4.21 35.31 -31.21
N ASP A 206 4.68 36.25 -32.04
CA ASP A 206 3.81 37.22 -32.71
C ASP A 206 2.84 36.57 -33.71
N ALA A 207 3.22 35.42 -34.29
CA ALA A 207 2.35 34.60 -35.13
C ALA A 207 1.20 33.95 -34.34
N GLN A 208 1.37 33.68 -33.05
CA GLN A 208 0.29 33.18 -32.18
C GLN A 208 -0.60 34.33 -31.65
N ARG A 209 -0.05 35.54 -31.50
CA ARG A 209 -0.79 36.74 -31.06
C ARG A 209 -1.74 37.28 -32.13
N SER A 210 -1.43 37.07 -33.41
CA SER A 210 -2.21 37.59 -34.54
C SER A 210 -3.43 36.73 -34.90
N GLY A 211 -3.53 35.50 -34.40
CA GLY A 211 -4.50 34.50 -34.86
C GLY A 211 -5.89 34.57 -34.22
N THR A 212 -5.97 34.56 -32.89
CA THR A 212 -7.25 34.46 -32.15
C THR A 212 -6.94 34.71 -30.69
N GLY A 213 -7.80 35.46 -29.97
CA GLY A 213 -7.48 36.10 -28.68
C GLY A 213 -6.73 35.26 -27.63
N SER A 214 -5.99 35.90 -26.74
CA SER A 214 -5.17 35.23 -25.71
C SER A 214 -5.89 35.06 -24.37
N GLY A 215 -5.33 34.23 -23.49
CA GLY A 215 -5.73 34.11 -22.09
C GLY A 215 -6.45 32.80 -21.75
N PHE A 216 -6.78 32.64 -20.47
CA PHE A 216 -7.36 31.41 -19.93
C PHE A 216 -8.68 30.99 -20.59
N VAL A 217 -9.57 31.94 -20.90
CA VAL A 217 -10.86 31.66 -21.55
C VAL A 217 -10.67 31.14 -22.97
N TYR A 218 -9.63 31.60 -23.67
CA TYR A 218 -9.28 31.08 -24.99
C TYR A 218 -8.81 29.63 -24.88
N ALA A 219 -7.88 29.35 -23.97
CA ALA A 219 -7.37 27.99 -23.73
C ALA A 219 -8.49 27.01 -23.39
N LEU A 220 -9.45 27.43 -22.56
CA LEU A 220 -10.62 26.63 -22.19
C LEU A 220 -11.51 26.26 -23.39
N ARG A 221 -11.61 27.11 -24.41
CA ARG A 221 -12.46 26.87 -25.58
C ARG A 221 -11.81 26.02 -26.66
N HIS A 222 -10.48 26.12 -26.80
CA HIS A 222 -9.76 25.49 -27.91
C HIS A 222 -9.12 24.17 -27.51
N GLU A 223 -8.54 24.10 -26.30
CA GLU A 223 -7.83 22.92 -25.81
C GLU A 223 -8.39 22.49 -24.44
N PRO A 224 -9.70 22.16 -24.32
CA PRO A 224 -10.33 21.87 -23.03
C PRO A 224 -9.73 20.64 -22.33
N GLN A 225 -9.13 19.71 -23.08
CA GLN A 225 -8.60 18.45 -22.54
C GLN A 225 -7.44 18.66 -21.56
N CYS A 226 -6.59 19.67 -21.75
CA CYS A 226 -5.47 19.92 -20.82
C CYS A 226 -6.00 20.32 -19.43
N ILE A 227 -7.11 21.06 -19.38
CA ILE A 227 -7.78 21.44 -18.12
C ILE A 227 -8.42 20.20 -17.48
N VAL A 228 -9.07 19.35 -18.27
CA VAL A 228 -9.67 18.10 -17.76
C VAL A 228 -8.60 17.20 -17.15
N PHE A 229 -7.48 16.96 -17.84
CA PHE A 229 -6.39 16.14 -17.30
C PHE A 229 -5.72 16.76 -16.08
N PHE A 230 -5.52 18.08 -16.08
CA PHE A 230 -5.02 18.80 -14.91
C PHE A 230 -5.91 18.60 -13.68
N TRP A 231 -7.22 18.79 -13.82
CA TRP A 231 -8.17 18.65 -12.71
C TRP A 231 -8.34 17.20 -12.26
N VAL A 232 -8.58 16.28 -13.20
CA VAL A 232 -8.75 14.86 -12.90
C VAL A 232 -7.47 14.32 -12.24
N GLY A 233 -6.30 14.63 -12.80
CA GLY A 233 -5.01 14.26 -12.23
C GLY A 233 -4.82 14.82 -10.82
N SER A 234 -5.13 16.11 -10.60
CA SER A 234 -5.02 16.74 -9.28
C SER A 234 -5.94 16.12 -8.23
N VAL A 235 -7.17 15.76 -8.62
CA VAL A 235 -8.13 15.06 -7.73
C VAL A 235 -7.61 13.68 -7.35
N PHE A 236 -7.04 12.91 -8.28
CA PHE A 236 -6.46 11.60 -7.99
C PHE A 236 -5.12 11.67 -7.27
N LEU A 237 -4.37 12.76 -7.42
CA LEU A 237 -3.10 12.96 -6.73
C LEU A 237 -3.27 12.94 -5.21
N ILE A 238 -4.34 13.55 -4.68
CA ILE A 238 -4.60 13.65 -3.24
C ILE A 238 -4.71 12.26 -2.57
N PRO A 239 -5.67 11.38 -2.94
CA PRO A 239 -5.81 10.08 -2.30
C PRO A 239 -4.60 9.16 -2.54
N VAL A 240 -3.99 9.20 -3.73
CA VAL A 240 -2.79 8.39 -4.04
C VAL A 240 -1.61 8.83 -3.17
N SER A 241 -1.40 10.14 -3.02
CA SER A 241 -0.36 10.68 -2.13
C SER A 241 -0.60 10.25 -0.69
N CYS A 242 -1.84 10.36 -0.19
CA CYS A 242 -2.16 9.96 1.16
C CYS A 242 -1.92 8.48 1.44
N LEU A 243 -2.35 7.62 0.52
CA LEU A 243 -2.16 6.18 0.65
C LEU A 243 -0.67 5.82 0.59
N LEU A 244 0.08 6.43 -0.34
CA LEU A 244 1.52 6.22 -0.46
C LEU A 244 2.25 6.64 0.82
N THR A 245 1.98 7.83 1.36
CA THR A 245 2.65 8.29 2.58
C THR A 245 2.29 7.42 3.78
N TYR A 246 1.04 6.96 3.88
CA TYR A 246 0.62 6.04 4.93
C TYR A 246 1.41 4.72 4.87
N HIS A 247 1.54 4.11 3.70
CA HIS A 247 2.30 2.87 3.54
C HIS A 247 3.80 3.05 3.72
N VAL A 248 4.38 4.18 3.28
CA VAL A 248 5.78 4.52 3.57
C VAL A 248 5.99 4.59 5.08
N TRP A 249 5.09 5.25 5.81
CA TRP A 249 5.16 5.28 7.27
C TRP A 249 5.08 3.88 7.88
N LEU A 250 4.12 3.04 7.47
CA LEU A 250 4.00 1.65 7.93
C LEU A 250 5.28 0.82 7.67
N ILE A 251 5.90 0.99 6.51
CA ILE A 251 7.15 0.33 6.11
C ILE A 251 8.30 0.74 7.03
N THR A 252 8.45 2.04 7.34
CA THR A 252 9.49 2.51 8.28
C THR A 252 9.31 1.95 9.69
N GLN A 253 8.09 1.56 10.02
CA GLN A 253 7.70 0.96 11.29
C GLN A 253 7.63 -0.56 11.23
N ASN A 254 7.87 -1.22 10.09
CA ASN A 254 7.63 -2.66 9.88
C ASN A 254 6.28 -3.13 10.47
N ARG A 255 5.21 -2.37 10.20
CA ARG A 255 3.84 -2.68 10.63
C ARG A 255 2.95 -2.88 9.43
N THR A 256 1.95 -3.74 9.55
CA THR A 256 0.84 -3.82 8.60
C THR A 256 -0.31 -2.90 9.02
N THR A 257 -1.21 -2.58 8.09
CA THR A 257 -2.42 -1.80 8.34
C THR A 257 -3.29 -2.45 9.43
N ILE A 258 -3.47 -3.77 9.38
CA ILE A 258 -4.20 -4.53 10.42
C ILE A 258 -3.52 -4.42 11.78
N GLU A 259 -2.20 -4.50 11.84
CA GLU A 259 -1.46 -4.34 13.10
C GLU A 259 -1.67 -2.94 13.67
N GLN A 260 -1.62 -1.91 12.82
CA GLN A 260 -1.85 -0.53 13.24
C GLN A 260 -3.27 -0.32 13.79
N ILE A 261 -4.30 -0.81 13.09
CA ILE A 261 -5.69 -0.69 13.53
C ILE A 261 -5.91 -1.42 14.86
N ARG A 262 -5.33 -2.61 15.03
CA ARG A 262 -5.44 -3.37 16.29
C ARG A 262 -4.78 -2.64 17.46
N LEU A 263 -3.66 -1.97 17.22
CA LEU A 263 -3.00 -1.15 18.24
C LEU A 263 -3.90 0.01 18.68
N GLU A 264 -4.47 0.74 17.72
CA GLU A 264 -5.40 1.85 17.98
C GLU A 264 -6.66 1.36 18.73
N ALA A 265 -7.28 0.27 18.28
CA ALA A 265 -8.47 -0.30 18.90
C ALA A 265 -8.22 -0.82 20.33
N SER A 266 -7.02 -1.31 20.62
CA SER A 266 -6.69 -1.87 21.93
C SER A 266 -6.49 -0.81 23.02
N GLY A 267 -6.51 0.49 22.70
CA GLY A 267 -6.20 1.57 23.65
C GLY A 267 -4.76 1.55 24.17
N ARG A 268 -3.96 0.55 23.79
CA ARG A 268 -2.50 0.50 23.96
C ARG A 268 -1.86 1.36 22.87
N ILE A 269 -2.18 2.64 22.89
CA ILE A 269 -1.35 3.66 22.28
C ILE A 269 0.01 3.48 22.96
N TYR A 270 0.95 2.88 22.26
CA TYR A 270 2.34 3.01 22.66
C TYR A 270 2.59 4.49 22.77
N ASP A 271 3.03 4.89 23.95
CA ASP A 271 3.51 6.20 24.32
C ASP A 271 4.64 6.60 23.35
N MET A 272 4.25 7.08 22.17
CA MET A 272 5.11 7.64 21.13
C MET A 272 5.25 9.13 21.40
N GLU A 273 5.42 9.51 22.67
CA GLU A 273 5.90 10.84 23.03
C GLU A 273 7.39 10.90 22.65
N ARG A 274 7.61 11.26 21.38
CA ARG A 274 8.92 11.60 20.83
C ARG A 274 9.32 12.94 21.44
N LYS A 275 10.18 12.91 22.46
CA LYS A 275 10.93 14.10 22.87
C LYS A 275 11.80 14.54 21.71
N ASP A 276 11.58 15.77 21.27
CA ASP A 276 12.29 16.43 20.18
C ASP A 276 13.81 16.38 20.40
N ALA A 277 14.51 15.76 19.45
CA ALA A 277 15.89 16.06 19.05
C ALA A 277 16.25 15.20 17.82
N ASP A 278 16.52 15.87 16.70
CA ASP A 278 17.30 15.44 15.54
C ASP A 278 16.96 14.12 14.84
N CYS A 279 15.88 14.12 14.06
CA CYS A 279 15.88 13.67 12.64
C CYS A 279 14.49 13.91 12.04
N ALA A 280 14.41 14.83 11.08
CA ALA A 280 13.33 15.11 10.12
C ALA A 280 11.95 14.48 10.41
N GLU A 281 11.04 15.33 10.89
CA GLU A 281 9.56 15.32 10.80
C GLU A 281 8.94 14.04 10.21
N ASN A 282 8.36 13.13 10.99
CA ASN A 282 6.97 13.14 11.48
C ASN A 282 5.90 13.57 10.46
N TYR A 283 4.81 12.79 10.46
CA TYR A 283 3.47 13.02 9.88
C TYR A 283 3.22 12.44 8.49
N ALA A 284 1.94 12.21 8.18
CA ALA A 284 1.37 13.00 7.09
C ALA A 284 -0.16 13.03 7.09
N CYS A 285 -0.89 11.97 6.73
CA CYS A 285 -2.19 12.28 6.11
C CYS A 285 -3.37 12.67 7.02
N LEU A 286 -3.50 12.16 8.24
CA LEU A 286 -4.65 12.57 9.10
C LEU A 286 -4.43 13.83 9.95
N ARG A 287 -3.20 14.33 10.06
CA ARG A 287 -2.94 15.60 10.77
C ARG A 287 -3.05 16.82 9.87
N MET A 288 -3.02 16.65 8.56
CA MET A 288 -2.95 17.74 7.58
C MET A 288 -4.25 18.57 7.50
N CYS A 289 -5.41 17.91 7.43
CA CYS A 289 -6.69 18.62 7.34
C CYS A 289 -7.10 19.31 8.65
N VAL A 290 -6.82 18.68 9.79
CA VAL A 290 -7.17 19.24 11.11
C VAL A 290 -6.21 20.38 11.50
N ARG A 291 -4.92 20.30 11.17
CA ARG A 291 -3.96 21.38 11.46
C ARG A 291 -4.02 22.56 10.52
N PHE A 292 -4.50 22.45 9.28
CA PHE A 292 -4.74 23.63 8.44
C PHE A 292 -5.77 24.57 9.11
N SER A 293 -6.83 24.00 9.70
CA SER A 293 -7.83 24.75 10.47
C SER A 293 -7.30 25.32 11.78
N ALA A 294 -6.32 24.66 12.41
CA ALA A 294 -5.70 25.10 13.66
C ALA A 294 -4.58 26.14 13.44
N TRP A 295 -3.85 26.05 12.32
CA TRP A 295 -2.80 26.98 11.91
C TRP A 295 -3.36 28.36 11.56
N VAL A 296 -4.53 28.42 10.93
CA VAL A 296 -5.27 29.69 10.72
C VAL A 296 -5.69 30.33 12.06
N ARG A 297 -6.00 29.52 13.09
CA ARG A 297 -6.35 30.03 14.42
C ARG A 297 -5.13 30.49 15.24
N GLN A 298 -3.96 29.90 15.00
CA GLN A 298 -2.73 30.20 15.76
C GLN A 298 -1.94 31.41 15.23
N PHE A 299 -2.26 31.94 14.04
CA PHE A 299 -1.67 33.18 13.54
C PHE A 299 -2.18 34.46 14.23
N LEU A 300 -3.16 34.36 15.13
CA LEU A 300 -3.82 35.52 15.76
C LEU A 300 -3.59 35.66 17.27
N VAL A 301 -2.98 34.68 17.98
CA VAL A 301 -2.78 34.78 19.44
C VAL A 301 -1.49 34.07 19.88
N ALA A 302 -0.61 34.81 20.56
CA ALA A 302 0.71 34.37 21.04
C ALA A 302 0.65 33.32 22.20
N PRO A 303 1.68 32.48 22.39
CA PRO A 303 1.63 31.36 23.33
C PRO A 303 2.15 31.70 24.73
N THR A 304 1.44 31.23 25.76
CA THR A 304 1.91 31.15 27.16
C THR A 304 2.58 29.80 27.45
N ILE A 305 3.69 29.86 28.19
CA ILE A 305 4.48 28.71 28.65
C ILE A 305 3.81 28.09 29.88
N VAL A 306 3.64 26.77 29.90
CA VAL A 306 3.41 26.01 31.15
C VAL A 306 4.35 24.81 31.20
N SER A 307 5.03 24.68 32.35
CA SER A 307 5.90 23.56 32.72
C SER A 307 5.06 22.40 33.26
N SER A 308 5.43 21.15 32.98
CA SER A 308 5.02 20.03 33.84
C SER A 308 6.12 18.98 34.00
N SER A 309 6.44 18.76 35.27
CA SER A 309 7.09 17.60 35.86
C SER A 309 6.10 16.43 35.90
N ASP A 310 6.42 15.30 35.26
CA ASP A 310 6.25 13.97 35.88
C ASP A 310 7.02 12.90 35.07
N LYS A 311 7.92 12.16 35.72
CA LYS A 311 8.68 11.05 35.09
C LYS A 311 8.19 9.73 35.67
N GLY A 312 7.04 9.27 35.20
CA GLY A 312 6.62 7.87 35.30
C GLY A 312 7.35 7.03 34.24
N ASN A 313 7.92 5.90 34.66
CA ASN A 313 8.77 5.01 33.87
C ASN A 313 7.97 4.23 32.80
N ASN A 314 7.43 4.90 31.78
CA ASN A 314 6.84 4.26 30.60
C ASN A 314 7.96 3.78 29.66
N LYS A 315 8.52 2.60 29.94
CA LYS A 315 9.39 1.90 29.00
C LYS A 315 8.61 1.67 27.70
N ARG A 316 8.99 2.42 26.65
CA ARG A 316 8.55 2.25 25.27
C ARG A 316 8.64 0.76 24.92
N ARG A 317 7.59 0.17 24.36
CA ARG A 317 7.67 -1.21 23.86
C ARG A 317 7.37 -1.19 22.37
N ARG A 318 8.40 -1.40 21.54
CA ARG A 318 8.20 -1.62 20.11
C ARG A 318 7.47 -2.95 19.88
N SER A 319 6.84 -3.10 18.72
CA SER A 319 6.36 -4.43 18.32
C SER A 319 7.55 -5.40 18.25
N PRO A 320 7.38 -6.72 18.51
CA PRO A 320 8.48 -7.69 18.40
C PRO A 320 9.17 -7.71 17.03
N PHE A 321 8.51 -7.21 15.98
CA PHE A 321 9.04 -7.19 14.61
C PHE A 321 9.75 -5.87 14.26
N GLN A 322 9.67 -4.86 15.14
CA GLN A 322 10.28 -3.56 14.93
C GLN A 322 11.75 -3.55 15.34
N ARG A 323 12.59 -3.08 14.43
CA ARG A 323 14.01 -2.84 14.64
C ARG A 323 14.28 -1.37 15.00
N PRO A 324 15.46 -1.07 15.57
CA PRO A 324 15.88 0.30 15.89
C PRO A 324 15.83 1.24 14.69
N HIS A 325 16.35 0.80 13.54
CA HIS A 325 16.52 1.62 12.34
C HIS A 325 15.39 1.43 11.31
N ALA A 326 14.89 2.55 10.77
CA ALA A 326 13.86 2.56 9.74
C ALA A 326 14.25 1.83 8.46
N SER A 327 15.54 1.86 8.06
CA SER A 327 16.04 1.12 6.90
C SER A 327 15.94 -0.39 7.08
N GLN A 328 16.25 -0.90 8.27
CA GLN A 328 16.13 -2.32 8.60
C GLN A 328 14.65 -2.74 8.68
N ASN A 329 13.78 -1.85 9.17
CA ASN A 329 12.33 -2.07 9.12
C ASN A 329 11.82 -2.12 7.69
N ALA A 330 12.28 -1.20 6.83
CA ALA A 330 11.90 -1.18 5.43
C ALA A 330 12.37 -2.44 4.69
N GLN A 331 13.60 -2.88 4.94
CA GLN A 331 14.13 -4.14 4.42
C GLN A 331 13.34 -5.35 4.92
N ALA A 332 12.89 -5.35 6.19
CA ALA A 332 12.08 -6.44 6.72
C ALA A 332 10.64 -6.44 6.15
N ALA A 333 10.07 -5.26 5.89
CA ALA A 333 8.73 -5.10 5.35
C ALA A 333 8.65 -5.34 3.83
N LEU A 334 9.68 -4.94 3.07
CA LEU A 334 9.73 -5.04 1.61
C LEU A 334 10.62 -6.18 1.10
N GLY A 335 11.46 -6.74 1.95
CA GLY A 335 12.39 -7.81 1.61
C GLY A 335 11.67 -9.06 1.13
N ARG A 336 12.29 -9.77 0.19
CA ARG A 336 11.86 -11.14 -0.14
C ARG A 336 12.04 -12.01 1.09
N ALA A 337 11.12 -12.96 1.25
CA ALA A 337 11.05 -13.98 2.28
C ALA A 337 12.37 -14.17 3.05
N VAL A 338 12.36 -13.86 4.36
CA VAL A 338 13.17 -14.65 5.30
C VAL A 338 12.89 -16.12 4.96
N PRO A 339 13.91 -17.00 4.87
CA PRO A 339 13.69 -18.42 4.62
C PRO A 339 12.52 -18.88 5.48
N ASP A 340 11.52 -19.48 4.81
CA ASP A 340 10.27 -19.87 5.43
C ASP A 340 10.59 -20.59 6.75
N VAL A 341 10.10 -20.06 7.88
CA VAL A 341 9.98 -20.87 9.12
C VAL A 341 9.10 -22.12 8.85
N PHE A 342 8.41 -22.14 7.71
CA PHE A 342 7.64 -23.24 7.12
C PHE A 342 8.41 -24.13 6.14
N MET A 343 9.73 -23.99 5.96
CA MET A 343 10.48 -24.94 5.13
C MET A 343 10.36 -26.37 5.69
N SER A 344 10.16 -26.52 7.01
CA SER A 344 9.85 -27.82 7.63
C SER A 344 8.47 -28.41 7.27
N TRP A 345 7.57 -27.65 6.64
CA TRP A 345 6.21 -28.10 6.30
C TRP A 345 6.01 -28.35 4.80
N ARG A 346 6.85 -27.77 3.92
CA ARG A 346 6.84 -28.10 2.49
C ARG A 346 7.54 -29.42 2.17
N ASP A 347 8.45 -29.83 3.04
CA ASP A 347 9.22 -31.08 2.91
C ASP A 347 8.57 -32.25 3.66
N ALA A 348 7.35 -32.08 4.18
CA ALA A 348 6.55 -33.22 4.63
C ALA A 348 6.18 -34.06 3.39
N PRO A 349 6.61 -35.32 3.29
CA PRO A 349 6.18 -36.19 2.20
C PRO A 349 4.65 -36.37 2.24
N PRO A 350 4.03 -36.67 1.09
CA PRO A 350 2.57 -36.70 0.91
C PRO A 350 1.81 -37.62 1.87
#